data_AF-A0A7S0UMD3-F1
#
_entry.id   AF-A0A7S0UMD3-F1
#
_cell.length_a   1.000
_cell.length_b   1.000
_cell.length_c   1.000
_cell.angle_alpha   90.00
_cell.angle_beta   90.00
_cell.angle_gamma   90.00
#
_symmetry.space_group_name_H-M   'P 1'
#
loop_
_entity.id
_entity.type
_entity.pdbx_description
1 polymer ?
#
loop_
_entity_poly.entity_id
_entity_poly.type
_entity_poly.pdbx_seq_one_letter_code
_entity_poly.pdbx_strand_id
1 'polypeptide(L)'
;MQLSASNFISAKASPKARVQAISPVPKLARKVSVKAAGKAAVFKAPAGKGLGWYTGEEDGFVYCDQVRVADVQKKVPESPFYLYSKNKVGANFAAYQEALKGLKSLPCYAVKANNNLKVLKHLASLGAGAVLVSGNELKLATIAGFDPSRTVFNGNGKLPWELELAAEKGVLVNIDSEFDLRNIAAAAKKVNKKVKVMLRINPDVDPQVHAYVSTGLASSKFGIRNSHIKWFLDEIRKEPLLDLVGVHSHLGSTITKVNIFRDAAVIMCDFVKMIRAEGFQLQYLNIGGGLGIDYSHKGQVLPTPSDLIDTVRDIVKELGLILVIEPGRSMIATSCALVNTVTGVKTNGTKNFIVIDGSMATLLRPSLYDAYHHIELAKPSQAPVQKFDIVGPICESGDYLGKDRDLPTPEAGDAVVVHDAGAYGMAMASNYNLKMRPAEYWVEDGAVRKIRNEESLDKQLAQAYEGIL
;
A
#
# COMPACT_ATOMS: atom_id res chain seq x y z
N MET A 1 -58.82 -18.45 -12.51
CA MET A 1 -59.84 -19.52 -12.52
C MET A 1 -59.31 -20.68 -13.37
N GLN A 2 -59.14 -21.83 -12.73
CA GLN A 2 -59.08 -23.23 -13.22
C GLN A 2 -58.23 -23.70 -14.43
N LEU A 3 -57.36 -24.64 -14.05
CA LEU A 3 -56.60 -25.72 -14.70
C LEU A 3 -57.21 -26.54 -15.87
N SER A 4 -56.27 -27.17 -16.61
CA SER A 4 -56.25 -28.54 -17.20
C SER A 4 -56.22 -28.57 -18.74
N ALA A 5 -55.57 -29.49 -19.47
CA ALA A 5 -54.59 -30.54 -19.20
C ALA A 5 -53.96 -30.97 -20.57
N SER A 6 -52.68 -31.35 -20.51
CA SER A 6 -51.90 -32.30 -21.35
C SER A 6 -52.33 -32.69 -22.78
N ASN A 7 -51.37 -32.65 -23.73
CA ASN A 7 -51.02 -33.80 -24.59
C ASN A 7 -49.61 -33.68 -25.19
N PHE A 8 -48.91 -34.81 -25.23
CA PHE A 8 -47.53 -35.03 -25.69
C PHE A 8 -47.50 -35.64 -27.12
N ILE A 9 -46.27 -35.73 -27.68
CA ILE A 9 -45.81 -36.52 -28.85
C ILE A 9 -45.89 -35.72 -30.18
N SER A 10 -44.89 -35.58 -31.07
CA SER A 10 -43.58 -36.21 -31.35
C SER A 10 -42.80 -35.29 -32.29
N ALA A 11 -41.48 -35.18 -32.16
CA ALA A 11 -40.60 -34.88 -33.30
C ALA A 11 -39.23 -35.57 -33.13
N LYS A 12 -38.94 -36.50 -34.05
CA LYS A 12 -37.65 -37.18 -34.22
C LYS A 12 -36.66 -36.26 -34.93
N ALA A 13 -35.40 -36.25 -34.46
CA ALA A 13 -34.23 -35.97 -35.29
C ALA A 13 -33.01 -36.76 -34.78
N SER A 14 -32.32 -37.41 -35.71
CA SER A 14 -31.21 -38.35 -35.57
C SER A 14 -29.82 -37.64 -35.59
N PRO A 15 -28.68 -38.36 -35.65
CA PRO A 15 -27.83 -38.70 -34.52
C PRO A 15 -26.54 -37.87 -34.43
N LYS A 16 -26.10 -37.59 -33.19
CA LYS A 16 -24.81 -36.94 -32.90
C LYS A 16 -23.64 -37.92 -33.08
N ALA A 17 -22.60 -37.45 -33.75
CA ALA A 17 -21.31 -38.12 -33.90
C ALA A 17 -20.60 -38.32 -32.54
N ARG A 18 -19.98 -39.50 -32.40
CA ARG A 18 -19.12 -39.90 -31.28
C ARG A 18 -17.84 -39.05 -31.27
N VAL A 19 -17.55 -38.43 -30.11
CA VAL A 19 -16.20 -37.99 -29.76
C VAL A 19 -15.68 -38.89 -28.65
N GLN A 20 -14.49 -39.44 -28.86
CA GLN A 20 -13.81 -40.41 -28.00
C GLN A 20 -13.47 -39.82 -26.63
N ALA A 21 -13.70 -40.62 -25.59
CA ALA A 21 -13.34 -40.32 -24.21
C ALA A 21 -11.83 -40.45 -24.01
N ILE A 22 -11.21 -39.39 -23.48
CA ILE A 22 -9.84 -39.41 -22.95
C ILE A 22 -9.91 -39.85 -21.49
N SER A 23 -9.07 -40.82 -21.12
CA SER A 23 -9.03 -41.44 -19.79
C SER A 23 -8.61 -40.45 -18.68
N PRO A 24 -9.11 -40.60 -17.44
CA PRO A 24 -8.74 -39.74 -16.33
C PRO A 24 -7.36 -40.09 -15.76
N VAL A 25 -6.53 -39.05 -15.57
CA VAL A 25 -5.21 -39.14 -14.90
C VAL A 25 -5.41 -39.37 -13.38
N PRO A 26 -4.59 -40.18 -12.69
CA PRO A 26 -4.82 -40.54 -11.29
C PRO A 26 -4.60 -39.36 -10.34
N LYS A 27 -5.58 -39.07 -9.47
CA LYS A 27 -5.43 -38.13 -8.36
C LYS A 27 -4.52 -38.72 -7.30
N LEU A 28 -3.28 -38.24 -7.21
CA LEU A 28 -2.42 -38.47 -6.04
C LEU A 28 -2.95 -37.64 -4.86
N ALA A 29 -3.76 -38.26 -4.00
CA ALA A 29 -4.18 -37.67 -2.73
C ALA A 29 -3.02 -37.73 -1.72
N ARG A 30 -2.21 -36.67 -1.63
CA ARG A 30 -1.32 -36.47 -0.48
C ARG A 30 -2.17 -36.04 0.71
N LYS A 31 -2.31 -36.93 1.71
CA LYS A 31 -2.82 -36.59 3.05
C LYS A 31 -1.91 -35.52 3.65
N VAL A 32 -2.38 -34.27 3.66
CA VAL A 32 -1.77 -33.21 4.47
C VAL A 32 -2.24 -33.43 5.90
N SER A 33 -1.33 -33.87 6.77
CA SER A 33 -1.58 -33.93 8.21
C SER A 33 -1.80 -32.50 8.72
N VAL A 34 -3.01 -32.19 9.17
CA VAL A 34 -3.29 -30.96 9.92
C VAL A 34 -2.64 -31.12 11.30
N LYS A 35 -1.44 -30.55 11.46
CA LYS A 35 -0.84 -30.37 12.78
C LYS A 35 -1.64 -29.32 13.55
N ALA A 36 -1.82 -29.59 14.84
CA ALA A 36 -2.49 -28.74 15.82
C ALA A 36 -2.03 -27.28 15.75
N ALA A 37 -2.96 -26.36 16.05
CA ALA A 37 -2.74 -24.92 16.08
C ALA A 37 -1.48 -24.55 16.88
N GLY A 38 -0.42 -24.19 16.14
CA GLY A 38 0.80 -23.64 16.72
C GLY A 38 0.56 -22.22 17.21
N LYS A 39 1.16 -21.88 18.36
CA LYS A 39 1.22 -20.52 18.92
C LYS A 39 1.56 -19.52 17.81
N ALA A 40 0.88 -18.37 17.78
CA ALA A 40 1.15 -17.29 16.84
C ALA A 40 2.66 -17.03 16.77
N ALA A 41 3.23 -17.19 15.58
CA ALA A 41 4.65 -16.96 15.35
C ALA A 41 4.87 -15.44 15.29
N VAL A 42 4.99 -14.82 16.47
CA VAL A 42 5.59 -13.49 16.56
C VAL A 42 6.98 -13.59 15.92
N PHE A 43 7.34 -12.65 15.07
CA PHE A 43 8.69 -12.60 14.50
C PHE A 43 9.66 -12.55 15.69
N LYS A 44 10.42 -13.63 15.91
CA LYS A 44 11.38 -13.73 17.00
C LYS A 44 12.79 -13.57 16.47
N ALA A 45 13.64 -12.95 17.25
CA ALA A 45 15.07 -12.88 17.01
C ALA A 45 15.81 -12.73 18.35
N PRO A 46 17.14 -12.95 18.38
CA PRO A 46 17.93 -12.68 19.57
C PRO A 46 17.78 -11.23 20.02
N ALA A 47 17.58 -11.02 21.31
CA ALA A 47 17.29 -9.73 21.91
C ALA A 47 18.33 -8.66 21.50
N GLY A 48 17.85 -7.54 20.97
CA GLY A 48 18.68 -6.43 20.50
C GLY A 48 19.49 -6.69 19.22
N LYS A 49 19.30 -7.82 18.52
CA LYS A 49 20.06 -8.18 17.32
C LYS A 49 19.21 -8.38 16.06
N GLY A 50 17.89 -8.29 16.16
CA GLY A 50 16.98 -8.38 15.02
C GLY A 50 16.91 -7.11 14.16
N LEU A 51 16.19 -7.22 13.05
CA LEU A 51 15.93 -6.14 12.10
C LEU A 51 14.42 -5.81 12.11
N GLY A 52 14.08 -4.54 12.28
CA GLY A 52 12.68 -4.12 12.36
C GLY A 52 12.02 -4.56 13.66
N TRP A 53 10.74 -4.94 13.59
CA TRP A 53 9.94 -5.30 14.75
C TRP A 53 9.97 -6.80 15.03
N TYR A 54 10.29 -7.19 16.26
CA TYR A 54 10.38 -8.58 16.69
C TYR A 54 10.28 -8.73 18.21
N THR A 55 10.02 -9.93 18.70
CA THR A 55 10.12 -10.29 20.13
C THR A 55 11.46 -10.95 20.42
N GLY A 56 12.13 -10.53 21.49
CA GLY A 56 13.36 -11.16 21.98
C GLY A 56 13.13 -12.62 22.39
N GLU A 57 13.93 -13.54 21.87
CA GLU A 57 13.82 -14.97 22.20
C GLU A 57 14.12 -15.26 23.68
N GLU A 58 15.06 -14.51 24.25
CA GLU A 58 15.59 -14.72 25.58
C GLU A 58 14.74 -14.06 26.67
N ASP A 59 14.15 -12.90 26.39
CA ASP A 59 13.49 -12.07 27.40
C ASP A 59 12.00 -11.79 27.13
N GLY A 60 11.49 -12.13 25.94
CA GLY A 60 10.09 -11.95 25.58
C GLY A 60 9.64 -10.49 25.42
N PHE A 61 10.57 -9.52 25.40
CA PHE A 61 10.24 -8.12 25.15
C PHE A 61 10.11 -7.82 23.66
N VAL A 62 9.33 -6.81 23.31
CA VAL A 62 9.26 -6.30 21.93
C VAL A 62 10.42 -5.34 21.67
N TYR A 63 11.08 -5.53 20.54
CA TYR A 63 12.18 -4.74 20.04
C TYR A 63 11.84 -4.08 18.70
N CYS A 64 12.42 -2.90 18.48
CA CYS A 64 12.56 -2.29 17.17
C CYS A 64 14.06 -2.12 16.90
N ASP A 65 14.59 -2.85 15.93
CA ASP A 65 16.05 -3.00 15.72
C ASP A 65 16.76 -3.37 17.04
N GLN A 66 17.68 -2.54 17.53
CA GLN A 66 18.47 -2.84 18.73
C GLN A 66 17.80 -2.37 20.03
N VAL A 67 16.69 -1.62 19.96
CA VAL A 67 16.10 -0.98 21.15
C VAL A 67 14.84 -1.70 21.62
N ARG A 68 14.74 -1.90 22.93
CA ARG A 68 13.55 -2.42 23.59
C ARG A 68 12.47 -1.35 23.63
N VAL A 69 11.27 -1.68 23.15
CA VAL A 69 10.17 -0.71 22.99
C VAL A 69 9.72 -0.14 24.34
N ALA A 70 9.68 -0.97 25.38
CA ALA A 70 9.38 -0.52 26.75
C ALA A 70 10.38 0.52 27.28
N ASP A 71 11.64 0.48 26.84
CA ASP A 71 12.63 1.49 27.21
C ASP A 71 12.48 2.77 26.38
N VAL A 72 12.01 2.65 25.14
CA VAL A 72 11.68 3.82 24.30
C VAL A 72 10.52 4.60 24.92
N GLN A 73 9.43 3.92 25.30
CA GLN A 73 8.24 4.54 25.92
C GLN A 73 8.61 5.37 27.16
N LYS A 74 9.56 4.90 27.98
CA LYS A 74 10.02 5.63 29.19
C LYS A 74 10.90 6.84 28.87
N LYS A 75 11.54 6.87 27.70
CA LYS A 75 12.51 7.91 27.30
C LYS A 75 11.89 9.03 26.50
N VAL A 76 10.86 8.73 25.71
CA VAL A 76 10.16 9.74 24.90
C VAL A 76 9.03 10.37 25.71
N PRO A 77 8.82 11.70 25.62
CA PRO A 77 7.79 12.36 26.42
C PRO A 77 6.37 12.20 25.84
N GLU A 78 6.22 11.86 24.56
CA GLU A 78 4.91 11.77 23.90
C GLU A 78 4.35 10.35 23.90
N SER A 79 3.02 10.24 24.02
CA SER A 79 2.27 9.01 23.84
C SER A 79 0.84 9.34 23.37
N PRO A 80 0.29 8.64 22.36
CA PRO A 80 0.93 7.59 21.57
C PRO A 80 1.99 8.17 20.61
N PHE A 81 2.85 7.30 20.05
CA PHE A 81 3.83 7.69 19.04
C PHE A 81 4.06 6.61 17.99
N TYR A 82 4.38 7.02 16.77
CA TYR A 82 4.84 6.09 15.74
C TYR A 82 6.34 5.86 15.89
N LEU A 83 6.76 4.60 15.96
CA LEU A 83 8.18 4.22 15.96
C LEU A 83 8.51 3.47 14.66
N TYR A 84 9.56 3.89 13.98
CA TYR A 84 10.03 3.33 12.71
C TYR A 84 11.41 2.68 12.90
N SER A 85 11.67 1.60 12.19
CA SER A 85 13.03 1.07 11.99
C SER A 85 13.58 1.66 10.69
N LYS A 86 14.58 2.55 10.78
CA LYS A 86 15.22 3.11 9.58
C LYS A 86 15.86 2.00 8.74
N ASN A 87 16.49 1.03 9.41
CA ASN A 87 17.13 -0.11 8.75
C ASN A 87 16.14 -0.99 7.98
N LYS A 88 14.93 -1.22 8.53
CA LYS A 88 13.89 -1.99 7.84
C LYS A 88 13.36 -1.27 6.60
N VAL A 89 13.25 0.07 6.63
CA VAL A 89 12.93 0.86 5.42
C VAL A 89 13.97 0.62 4.33
N GLY A 90 15.26 0.76 4.68
CA GLY A 90 16.36 0.50 3.75
C GLY A 90 16.37 -0.93 3.22
N ALA A 91 16.18 -1.92 4.07
CA ALA A 91 16.15 -3.33 3.69
C ALA A 91 14.98 -3.66 2.75
N ASN A 92 13.79 -3.11 3.02
CA ASN A 92 12.63 -3.31 2.14
C ASN A 92 12.85 -2.68 0.75
N PHE A 93 13.49 -1.50 0.69
CA PHE A 93 13.88 -0.90 -0.59
C PHE A 93 14.96 -1.72 -1.31
N ALA A 94 15.99 -2.18 -0.60
CA ALA A 94 17.05 -3.01 -1.15
C ALA A 94 16.51 -4.32 -1.73
N ALA A 95 15.48 -4.93 -1.12
CA ALA A 95 14.82 -6.12 -1.67
C ALA A 95 14.21 -5.88 -3.06
N TYR A 96 13.65 -4.69 -3.31
CA TYR A 96 13.20 -4.30 -4.65
C TYR A 96 14.36 -4.05 -5.61
N GLN A 97 15.44 -3.41 -5.16
CA GLN A 97 16.63 -3.21 -6.00
C GLN A 97 17.24 -4.56 -6.42
N GLU A 98 17.32 -5.52 -5.51
CA GLU A 98 17.80 -6.87 -5.77
C GLU A 98 16.91 -7.57 -6.81
N ALA A 99 15.60 -7.57 -6.59
CA ALA A 99 14.64 -8.15 -7.52
C ALA A 99 14.73 -7.54 -8.92
N LEU A 100 15.07 -6.26 -9.04
CA LEU A 100 15.16 -5.54 -10.31
C LEU A 100 16.51 -5.68 -11.03
N LYS A 101 17.52 -6.33 -10.43
CA LYS A 101 18.84 -6.50 -11.08
C LYS A 101 18.70 -7.10 -12.49
N GLY A 102 19.48 -6.55 -13.42
CA GLY A 102 19.48 -6.94 -14.83
C GLY A 102 18.30 -6.39 -15.65
N LEU A 103 17.46 -5.53 -15.08
CA LEU A 103 16.45 -4.74 -15.79
C LEU A 103 16.80 -3.25 -15.74
N LYS A 104 16.40 -2.50 -16.77
CA LYS A 104 16.29 -1.05 -16.64
C LYS A 104 15.03 -0.77 -15.83
N SER A 105 15.14 -0.09 -14.70
CA SER A 105 14.00 0.04 -13.80
C SER A 105 14.00 1.30 -12.94
N LEU A 106 12.81 1.72 -12.53
CA LEU A 106 12.56 2.79 -11.57
C LEU A 106 11.70 2.26 -10.40
N PRO A 107 12.32 1.89 -9.26
CA PRO A 107 11.58 1.63 -8.04
C PRO A 107 11.14 2.96 -7.43
N CYS A 108 9.88 3.33 -7.62
CA CYS A 108 9.34 4.61 -7.17
C CYS A 108 8.48 4.43 -5.92
N TYR A 109 8.89 5.04 -4.81
CA TYR A 109 8.13 4.97 -3.57
C TYR A 109 6.85 5.79 -3.64
N ALA A 110 5.71 5.19 -3.32
CA ALA A 110 4.42 5.87 -3.29
C ALA A 110 4.24 6.73 -2.02
N VAL A 111 4.46 8.04 -2.16
CA VAL A 111 4.50 9.03 -1.05
C VAL A 111 3.23 9.02 -0.21
N LYS A 112 2.06 8.79 -0.82
CA LYS A 112 0.78 8.62 -0.14
C LYS A 112 0.75 7.56 0.97
N ALA A 113 1.67 6.59 0.96
CA ALA A 113 1.75 5.59 2.03
C ALA A 113 2.30 6.20 3.33
N ASN A 114 3.33 7.03 3.22
CA ASN A 114 3.94 7.76 4.33
C ASN A 114 4.75 8.93 3.77
N ASN A 115 4.40 10.15 4.19
CA ASN A 115 4.97 11.39 3.69
C ASN A 115 5.87 12.07 4.74
N ASN A 116 6.40 11.34 5.72
CA ASN A 116 7.39 11.88 6.64
C ASN A 116 8.67 12.30 5.89
N LEU A 117 9.07 13.57 6.01
CA LEU A 117 10.20 14.13 5.27
C LEU A 117 11.52 13.39 5.50
N LYS A 118 11.77 12.86 6.71
CA LYS A 118 13.01 12.13 7.02
C LYS A 118 13.02 10.76 6.34
N VAL A 119 11.88 10.06 6.30
CA VAL A 119 11.71 8.81 5.55
C VAL A 119 11.92 9.06 4.05
N LEU A 120 11.32 10.12 3.51
CA LEU A 120 11.46 10.51 2.11
C LEU A 120 12.92 10.82 1.74
N LYS A 121 13.62 11.61 2.56
CA LYS A 121 15.06 11.90 2.36
C LYS A 121 15.92 10.64 2.39
N HIS A 122 15.60 9.70 3.29
CA HIS A 122 16.33 8.44 3.37
C HIS A 122 16.14 7.59 2.11
N LEU A 123 14.91 7.45 1.62
CA LEU A 123 14.64 6.71 0.37
C LEU A 123 15.27 7.41 -0.84
N ALA A 124 15.20 8.73 -0.93
CA ALA A 124 15.89 9.49 -1.97
C ALA A 124 17.40 9.27 -1.94
N SER A 125 18.04 9.26 -0.76
CA SER A 125 19.48 9.00 -0.63
C SER A 125 19.89 7.58 -1.02
N LEU A 126 18.97 6.61 -0.93
CA LEU A 126 19.18 5.24 -1.44
C LEU A 126 18.96 5.13 -2.95
N GLY A 127 18.51 6.22 -3.60
CA GLY A 127 18.22 6.26 -5.02
C GLY A 127 16.84 5.72 -5.37
N ALA A 128 15.83 5.86 -4.51
CA ALA A 128 14.44 5.62 -4.90
C ALA A 128 13.93 6.73 -5.84
N GLY A 129 13.01 6.39 -6.73
CA GLY A 129 12.12 7.36 -7.36
C GLY A 129 10.93 7.71 -6.45
N ALA A 130 10.05 8.60 -6.89
CA ALA A 130 8.84 8.96 -6.17
C ALA A 130 7.58 8.81 -7.02
N VAL A 131 6.49 8.37 -6.39
CA VAL A 131 5.15 8.38 -6.98
C VAL A 131 4.26 9.30 -6.17
N LEU A 132 3.62 10.22 -6.86
CA LEU A 132 2.91 11.36 -6.31
C LEU A 132 1.44 11.34 -6.73
N VAL A 133 0.57 11.89 -5.90
CA VAL A 133 -0.86 12.05 -6.20
C VAL A 133 -1.37 13.47 -5.95
N SER A 134 -0.50 14.41 -5.58
CA SER A 134 -0.82 15.85 -5.50
C SER A 134 0.42 16.73 -5.75
N GLY A 135 0.19 18.00 -6.04
CA GLY A 135 1.26 18.99 -6.18
C GLY A 135 1.98 19.29 -4.85
N ASN A 136 1.33 19.09 -3.71
CA ASN A 136 1.99 19.22 -2.41
C ASN A 136 2.93 18.04 -2.13
N GLU A 137 2.58 16.82 -2.58
CA GLU A 137 3.53 15.72 -2.58
C GLU A 137 4.71 16.00 -3.53
N LEU A 138 4.49 16.63 -4.69
CA LEU A 138 5.57 17.04 -5.59
C LEU A 138 6.52 18.07 -4.94
N LYS A 139 5.98 19.08 -4.26
CA LYS A 139 6.78 20.04 -3.48
C LYS A 139 7.60 19.32 -2.42
N LEU A 140 6.96 18.41 -1.66
CA LEU A 140 7.62 17.66 -0.60
C LEU A 140 8.71 16.71 -1.14
N ALA A 141 8.45 16.02 -2.25
CA ALA A 141 9.43 15.16 -2.91
C ALA A 141 10.64 15.97 -3.42
N THR A 142 10.40 17.17 -3.95
CA THR A 142 11.47 18.10 -4.32
C THR A 142 12.33 18.49 -3.11
N ILE A 143 11.69 18.85 -1.98
CA ILE A 143 12.40 19.19 -0.72
C ILE A 143 13.17 17.99 -0.16
N ALA A 144 12.65 16.77 -0.36
CA ALA A 144 13.31 15.53 0.05
C ALA A 144 14.51 15.16 -0.84
N GLY A 145 14.67 15.79 -2.00
CA GLY A 145 15.77 15.54 -2.93
C GLY A 145 15.53 14.39 -3.90
N PHE A 146 14.27 14.04 -4.18
CA PHE A 146 13.98 13.10 -5.26
C PHE A 146 14.32 13.69 -6.62
N ASP A 147 14.90 12.87 -7.50
CA ASP A 147 15.17 13.22 -8.88
C ASP A 147 13.84 13.34 -9.66
N PRO A 148 13.52 14.51 -10.26
CA PRO A 148 12.31 14.68 -11.07
C PRO A 148 12.23 13.70 -12.25
N SER A 149 13.36 13.29 -12.83
CA SER A 149 13.40 12.34 -13.94
C SER A 149 13.00 10.91 -13.53
N ARG A 150 12.98 10.64 -12.22
CA ARG A 150 12.59 9.38 -11.59
C ARG A 150 11.30 9.53 -10.78
N THR A 151 10.52 10.55 -11.08
CA THR A 151 9.29 10.89 -10.36
C THR A 151 8.09 10.77 -11.28
N VAL A 152 7.01 10.15 -10.77
CA VAL A 152 5.76 9.90 -11.50
C VAL A 152 4.60 10.59 -10.79
N PHE A 153 3.82 11.38 -11.50
CA PHE A 153 2.62 12.05 -10.99
C PHE A 153 1.35 11.39 -11.51
N ASN A 154 0.59 10.82 -10.57
CA ASN A 154 -0.65 10.09 -10.78
C ASN A 154 -1.86 10.88 -10.28
N GLY A 155 -3.07 10.44 -10.61
CA GLY A 155 -4.31 10.95 -10.02
C GLY A 155 -5.41 11.15 -11.04
N ASN A 156 -6.65 10.89 -10.62
CA ASN A 156 -7.85 11.03 -11.45
C ASN A 156 -8.39 12.47 -11.53
N GLY A 157 -7.78 13.41 -10.79
CA GLY A 157 -8.28 14.77 -10.62
C GLY A 157 -7.15 15.76 -10.35
N LYS A 158 -6.06 15.65 -11.13
CA LYS A 158 -4.91 16.55 -11.01
C LYS A 158 -5.36 17.98 -11.33
N LEU A 159 -5.09 18.91 -10.41
CA LEU A 159 -5.50 20.31 -10.54
C LEU A 159 -4.59 21.05 -11.52
N PRO A 160 -5.08 22.11 -12.21
CA PRO A 160 -4.28 22.86 -13.17
C PRO A 160 -2.92 23.34 -12.65
N TRP A 161 -2.88 23.91 -11.44
CA TRP A 161 -1.63 24.38 -10.83
C TRP A 161 -0.65 23.24 -10.51
N GLU A 162 -1.16 22.03 -10.23
CA GLU A 162 -0.32 20.85 -9.98
C GLU A 162 0.32 20.37 -11.27
N LEU A 163 -0.43 20.41 -12.37
CA LEU A 163 0.05 20.05 -13.71
C LEU A 163 1.06 21.06 -14.24
N GLU A 164 0.86 22.35 -13.99
CA GLU A 164 1.84 23.39 -14.28
C GLU A 164 3.15 23.11 -13.52
N LEU A 165 3.08 22.85 -12.22
CA LEU A 165 4.25 22.49 -11.42
C LEU A 165 4.92 21.20 -11.91
N ALA A 166 4.15 20.18 -12.29
CA ALA A 166 4.68 18.93 -12.81
C ALA A 166 5.41 19.13 -14.15
N ALA A 167 4.84 19.94 -15.05
CA ALA A 167 5.47 20.33 -16.31
C ALA A 167 6.75 21.15 -16.09
N GLU A 168 6.73 22.10 -15.15
CA GLU A 168 7.89 22.91 -14.78
C GLU A 168 9.05 22.05 -14.28
N LYS A 169 8.75 21.06 -13.44
CA LYS A 169 9.73 20.14 -12.85
C LYS A 169 10.16 19.02 -13.79
N GLY A 170 9.41 18.75 -14.85
CA GLY A 170 9.74 17.73 -15.85
C GLY A 170 9.57 16.29 -15.35
N VAL A 171 8.59 16.05 -14.47
CA VAL A 171 8.25 14.70 -13.99
C VAL A 171 7.46 13.92 -15.05
N LEU A 172 7.40 12.59 -14.92
CA LEU A 172 6.49 11.75 -15.71
C LEU A 172 5.05 11.96 -15.23
N VAL A 173 4.09 12.10 -16.14
CA VAL A 173 2.68 12.31 -15.79
C VAL A 173 1.80 11.21 -16.38
N ASN A 174 1.06 10.51 -15.52
CA ASN A 174 0.06 9.54 -15.98
C ASN A 174 -1.25 10.25 -16.35
N ILE A 175 -1.74 10.02 -17.57
CA ILE A 175 -3.04 10.46 -18.06
C ILE A 175 -4.11 9.47 -17.59
N ASP A 176 -5.15 9.99 -16.94
CA ASP A 176 -6.26 9.18 -16.38
C ASP A 176 -7.57 9.33 -17.17
N SER A 177 -7.79 10.47 -17.84
CA SER A 177 -9.05 10.80 -18.53
C SER A 177 -8.90 11.82 -19.67
N GLU A 178 -9.95 12.05 -20.45
CA GLU A 178 -9.96 13.04 -21.54
C GLU A 178 -9.70 14.47 -21.05
N PHE A 179 -10.39 14.89 -19.98
CA PHE A 179 -10.21 16.23 -19.43
C PHE A 179 -8.81 16.39 -18.84
N ASP A 180 -8.25 15.31 -18.29
CA ASP A 180 -6.91 15.29 -17.73
C ASP A 180 -5.84 15.47 -18.81
N LEU A 181 -5.98 14.80 -19.97
CA LEU A 181 -5.13 15.07 -21.14
C LEU A 181 -5.18 16.54 -21.55
N ARG A 182 -6.38 17.11 -21.68
CA ARG A 182 -6.56 18.53 -22.07
C ARG A 182 -5.89 19.46 -21.05
N ASN A 183 -6.03 19.17 -19.76
CA ASN A 183 -5.38 19.96 -18.70
C ASN A 183 -3.84 19.84 -18.74
N ILE A 184 -3.30 18.64 -19.02
CA ILE A 184 -1.86 18.43 -19.17
C ILE A 184 -1.32 19.20 -20.39
N ALA A 185 -2.04 19.15 -21.52
CA ALA A 185 -1.70 19.93 -22.71
C ALA A 185 -1.73 21.45 -22.44
N ALA A 186 -2.74 21.94 -21.73
CA ALA A 186 -2.83 23.34 -21.33
C ALA A 186 -1.67 23.77 -20.42
N ALA A 187 -1.32 22.94 -19.43
CA ALA A 187 -0.16 23.18 -18.56
C ALA A 187 1.16 23.20 -19.34
N ALA A 188 1.36 22.23 -20.25
CA ALA A 188 2.53 22.15 -21.11
C ALA A 188 2.70 23.42 -21.97
N LYS A 189 1.61 23.91 -22.57
CA LYS A 189 1.57 25.16 -23.35
C LYS A 189 1.88 26.38 -22.49
N LYS A 190 1.24 26.48 -21.33
CA LYS A 190 1.41 27.63 -20.41
C LYS A 190 2.85 27.75 -19.90
N VAL A 191 3.48 26.63 -19.57
CA VAL A 191 4.88 26.57 -19.10
C VAL A 191 5.88 26.54 -20.27
N ASN A 192 5.40 26.34 -21.50
CA ASN A 192 6.20 26.15 -22.72
C ASN A 192 7.27 25.05 -22.56
N LYS A 193 6.86 23.89 -22.03
CA LYS A 193 7.73 22.72 -21.83
C LYS A 193 7.06 21.45 -22.34
N LYS A 194 7.88 20.55 -22.89
CA LYS A 194 7.42 19.21 -23.28
C LYS A 194 7.16 18.37 -22.02
N VAL A 195 6.00 17.74 -21.93
CA VAL A 195 5.60 16.87 -20.82
C VAL A 195 5.64 15.41 -21.27
N LYS A 196 6.37 14.58 -20.52
CA LYS A 196 6.41 13.14 -20.73
C LYS A 196 5.19 12.50 -20.08
N VAL A 197 4.34 11.91 -20.90
CA VAL A 197 3.08 11.32 -20.47
C VAL A 197 3.05 9.81 -20.67
N MET A 198 2.26 9.14 -19.85
CA MET A 198 1.94 7.73 -20.00
C MET A 198 0.42 7.54 -19.88
N LEU A 199 -0.15 6.58 -20.60
CA LEU A 199 -1.58 6.28 -20.50
C LEU A 199 -1.83 5.30 -19.36
N ARG A 200 -2.70 5.64 -18.41
CA ARG A 200 -3.18 4.68 -17.40
C ARG A 200 -4.28 3.82 -17.99
N ILE A 201 -3.99 2.57 -18.29
CA ILE A 201 -4.90 1.62 -18.93
C ILE A 201 -5.42 0.64 -17.86
N ASN A 202 -6.70 0.31 -17.96
CA ASN A 202 -7.33 -0.74 -17.16
C ASN A 202 -7.27 -2.07 -17.95
N PRO A 203 -6.32 -2.97 -17.65
CA PRO A 203 -6.21 -4.25 -18.34
C PRO A 203 -7.46 -5.07 -18.06
N ASP A 204 -8.06 -5.62 -19.12
CA ASP A 204 -9.27 -6.42 -19.03
C ASP A 204 -8.90 -7.85 -18.62
N VAL A 205 -8.57 -8.02 -17.33
CA VAL A 205 -8.18 -9.31 -16.76
C VAL A 205 -9.40 -10.22 -16.61
N ASP A 206 -9.22 -11.51 -16.87
CA ASP A 206 -10.31 -12.49 -16.87
C ASP A 206 -11.08 -12.48 -15.52
N PRO A 207 -12.37 -12.14 -15.52
CA PRO A 207 -13.17 -12.09 -14.30
C PRO A 207 -13.35 -13.46 -13.64
N GLN A 208 -13.18 -14.57 -14.36
CA GLN A 208 -13.24 -15.92 -13.79
C GLN A 208 -12.01 -16.22 -12.93
N VAL A 209 -10.87 -15.64 -13.28
CA VAL A 209 -9.60 -15.83 -12.56
C VAL A 209 -9.42 -14.75 -11.48
N HIS A 210 -9.84 -13.51 -11.79
CA HIS A 210 -9.57 -12.32 -10.98
C HIS A 210 -10.82 -11.46 -10.74
N ALA A 211 -11.89 -12.08 -10.25
CA ALA A 211 -13.21 -11.45 -10.07
C ALA A 211 -13.15 -10.07 -9.38
N TYR A 212 -12.49 -9.97 -8.22
CA TYR A 212 -12.40 -8.71 -7.44
C TYR A 212 -11.64 -7.60 -8.17
N VAL A 213 -10.58 -7.93 -8.90
CA VAL A 213 -9.79 -6.95 -9.65
C VAL A 213 -10.57 -6.50 -10.87
N SER A 214 -11.19 -7.43 -11.60
CA SER A 214 -12.01 -7.12 -12.78
C SER A 214 -13.20 -6.22 -12.43
N THR A 215 -13.99 -6.56 -11.39
CA THR A 215 -15.09 -5.68 -10.92
C THR A 215 -14.56 -4.34 -10.43
N GLY A 216 -13.49 -4.33 -9.63
CA GLY A 216 -12.88 -3.12 -9.10
C GLY A 216 -12.35 -2.17 -10.17
N LEU A 217 -11.83 -2.70 -11.29
CA LEU A 217 -11.40 -1.91 -12.44
C LEU A 217 -12.59 -1.40 -13.26
N ALA A 218 -13.61 -2.22 -13.47
CA ALA A 218 -14.78 -1.85 -14.27
C ALA A 218 -15.62 -0.71 -13.65
N SER A 219 -15.77 -0.71 -12.32
CA SER A 219 -16.49 0.33 -11.56
C SER A 219 -15.56 1.43 -11.03
N SER A 220 -14.27 1.41 -11.40
CA SER A 220 -13.29 2.35 -10.89
C SER A 220 -13.47 3.73 -11.50
N LYS A 221 -13.19 4.77 -10.70
CA LYS A 221 -13.00 6.15 -11.19
C LYS A 221 -11.66 6.39 -11.88
N PHE A 222 -10.88 5.33 -12.09
CA PHE A 222 -9.48 5.38 -12.46
C PHE A 222 -9.25 4.75 -13.82
N GLY A 223 -8.35 5.35 -14.59
CA GLY A 223 -7.80 4.77 -15.82
C GLY A 223 -8.76 4.77 -17.01
N ILE A 224 -8.19 4.39 -18.15
CA ILE A 224 -8.79 4.44 -19.47
C ILE A 224 -9.20 3.03 -19.87
N ARG A 225 -10.42 2.90 -20.42
CA ARG A 225 -10.89 1.64 -21.02
C ARG A 225 -10.18 1.37 -22.33
N ASN A 226 -9.88 0.09 -22.58
CA ASN A 226 -9.14 -0.36 -23.75
C ASN A 226 -9.73 0.13 -25.08
N SER A 227 -11.06 0.12 -25.18
CA SER A 227 -11.80 0.57 -26.37
C SER A 227 -11.62 2.05 -26.72
N HIS A 228 -11.12 2.87 -25.78
CA HIS A 228 -10.98 4.31 -25.96
C HIS A 228 -9.52 4.78 -26.17
N ILE A 229 -8.55 3.86 -26.15
CA ILE A 229 -7.12 4.21 -26.31
C ILE A 229 -6.85 4.95 -27.62
N LYS A 230 -7.50 4.55 -28.73
CA LYS A 230 -7.30 5.18 -30.05
C LYS A 230 -7.57 6.69 -30.03
N TRP A 231 -8.62 7.12 -29.32
CA TRP A 231 -8.93 8.54 -29.15
C TRP A 231 -7.77 9.29 -28.49
N PHE A 232 -7.19 8.74 -27.41
CA PHE A 232 -6.05 9.35 -26.73
C PHE A 232 -4.83 9.46 -27.64
N LEU A 233 -4.54 8.43 -28.44
CA LEU A 233 -3.44 8.47 -29.39
C LEU A 233 -3.63 9.58 -30.42
N ASP A 234 -4.84 9.73 -30.96
CA ASP A 234 -5.16 10.75 -31.96
C ASP A 234 -5.10 12.17 -31.37
N GLU A 235 -5.53 12.36 -30.12
CA GLU A 235 -5.41 13.65 -29.43
C GLU A 235 -3.96 14.01 -29.07
N ILE A 236 -3.16 13.05 -28.58
CA ILE A 236 -1.74 13.29 -28.26
C ILE A 236 -0.96 13.72 -29.51
N ARG A 237 -1.27 13.16 -30.69
CA ARG A 237 -0.61 13.58 -31.96
C ARG A 237 -0.81 15.06 -32.29
N LYS A 238 -1.92 15.65 -31.85
CA LYS A 238 -2.24 17.07 -32.08
C LYS A 238 -1.49 18.00 -31.12
N GLU A 239 -0.84 17.45 -30.10
CA GLU A 239 -0.22 18.21 -29.01
C GLU A 239 1.31 18.08 -29.04
N PRO A 240 2.04 19.00 -29.71
CA PRO A 240 3.50 18.87 -29.93
C PRO A 240 4.33 18.94 -28.64
N LEU A 241 3.74 19.48 -27.56
CA LEU A 241 4.36 19.55 -26.24
C LEU A 241 4.06 18.32 -25.37
N LEU A 242 3.37 17.30 -25.88
CA LEU A 242 3.20 16.04 -25.19
C LEU A 242 4.08 14.95 -25.81
N ASP A 243 4.71 14.15 -24.95
CA ASP A 243 5.55 13.02 -25.35
C ASP A 243 4.98 11.73 -24.74
N LEU A 244 4.30 10.90 -25.53
CA LEU A 244 3.82 9.61 -25.05
C LEU A 244 4.99 8.64 -24.93
N VAL A 245 5.47 8.46 -23.70
CA VAL A 245 6.67 7.66 -23.39
C VAL A 245 6.36 6.32 -22.76
N GLY A 246 5.11 5.98 -22.46
CA GLY A 246 4.80 4.69 -21.86
C GLY A 246 3.34 4.44 -21.56
N VAL A 247 3.11 3.31 -20.89
CA VAL A 247 1.80 2.89 -20.40
C VAL A 247 1.89 2.53 -18.92
N HIS A 248 0.79 2.69 -18.22
CA HIS A 248 0.66 2.46 -16.79
C HIS A 248 -0.56 1.61 -16.47
N SER A 249 -0.45 0.72 -15.49
CA SER A 249 -1.60 0.11 -14.85
C SER A 249 -1.39 -0.01 -13.34
N HIS A 250 -2.49 -0.03 -12.58
CA HIS A 250 -2.47 -0.26 -11.14
C HIS A 250 -3.63 -1.18 -10.76
N LEU A 251 -3.29 -2.37 -10.27
CA LEU A 251 -4.22 -3.51 -10.14
C LEU A 251 -4.97 -3.54 -8.80
N GLY A 252 -4.63 -2.65 -7.87
CA GLY A 252 -5.23 -2.57 -6.54
C GLY A 252 -4.21 -2.58 -5.41
N SER A 253 -4.66 -2.84 -4.19
CA SER A 253 -3.82 -2.92 -2.99
C SER A 253 -3.95 -4.29 -2.33
N THR A 254 -3.00 -4.62 -1.45
CA THR A 254 -3.00 -5.85 -0.63
C THR A 254 -3.09 -7.14 -1.47
N ILE A 255 -2.44 -7.16 -2.62
CA ILE A 255 -2.40 -8.32 -3.51
C ILE A 255 -1.50 -9.39 -2.90
N THR A 256 -2.05 -10.57 -2.66
CA THR A 256 -1.38 -11.72 -2.02
C THR A 256 -1.00 -12.83 -3.00
N LYS A 257 -1.33 -12.68 -4.29
CA LYS A 257 -1.00 -13.64 -5.36
C LYS A 257 -0.41 -12.90 -6.55
N VAL A 258 0.75 -13.32 -7.04
CA VAL A 258 1.45 -12.58 -8.11
C VAL A 258 0.93 -12.86 -9.53
N ASN A 259 0.14 -13.91 -9.73
CA ASN A 259 -0.39 -14.27 -11.06
C ASN A 259 -1.13 -13.12 -11.75
N ILE A 260 -1.85 -12.29 -10.99
CA ILE A 260 -2.54 -11.10 -11.54
C ILE A 260 -1.57 -10.11 -12.20
N PHE A 261 -0.35 -9.96 -11.69
CA PHE A 261 0.64 -9.08 -12.30
C PHE A 261 1.15 -9.64 -13.61
N ARG A 262 1.34 -10.96 -13.71
CA ARG A 262 1.69 -11.63 -14.97
C ARG A 262 0.60 -11.40 -16.02
N ASP A 263 -0.64 -11.72 -15.67
CA ASP A 263 -1.77 -11.67 -16.61
C ASP A 263 -2.01 -10.24 -17.10
N ALA A 264 -1.94 -9.26 -16.20
CA ALA A 264 -2.00 -7.86 -16.58
C ALA A 264 -0.80 -7.44 -17.44
N ALA A 265 0.42 -7.87 -17.13
CA ALA A 265 1.61 -7.51 -17.91
C ALA A 265 1.57 -8.05 -19.35
N VAL A 266 1.00 -9.25 -19.55
CA VAL A 266 0.77 -9.80 -20.91
C VAL A 266 -0.19 -8.90 -21.69
N ILE A 267 -1.32 -8.50 -21.10
CA ILE A 267 -2.27 -7.58 -21.73
C ILE A 267 -1.61 -6.22 -22.04
N MET A 268 -0.81 -5.70 -21.11
CA MET A 268 -0.09 -4.44 -21.30
C MET A 268 0.99 -4.54 -22.40
N CYS A 269 1.60 -5.72 -22.61
CA CYS A 269 2.52 -5.98 -23.71
C CYS A 269 1.83 -5.79 -25.07
N ASP A 270 0.60 -6.27 -25.22
CA ASP A 270 -0.19 -6.10 -26.45
C ASP A 270 -0.50 -4.63 -26.70
N PHE A 271 -0.84 -3.85 -25.65
CA PHE A 271 -1.00 -2.40 -25.78
C PHE A 271 0.28 -1.70 -26.17
N VAL A 272 1.43 -2.09 -25.62
CA VAL A 272 2.73 -1.54 -26.02
C VAL A 272 2.98 -1.80 -27.52
N LYS A 273 2.78 -3.04 -27.99
CA LYS A 273 2.98 -3.42 -29.39
C LYS A 273 2.05 -2.63 -30.32
N MET A 274 0.77 -2.50 -29.95
CA MET A 274 -0.22 -1.72 -30.70
C MET A 274 0.15 -0.23 -30.78
N ILE A 275 0.51 0.39 -29.65
CA ILE A 275 0.87 1.82 -29.59
C ILE A 275 2.17 2.10 -30.37
N ARG A 276 3.13 1.16 -30.36
CA ARG A 276 4.33 1.26 -31.20
C ARG A 276 4.03 1.16 -32.69
N ALA A 277 3.09 0.30 -33.09
CA ALA A 277 2.64 0.20 -34.49
C ALA A 277 1.97 1.49 -34.99
N GLU A 278 1.35 2.25 -34.07
CA GLU A 278 0.81 3.60 -34.31
C GLU A 278 1.92 4.69 -34.39
N GLY A 279 3.19 4.33 -34.25
CA GLY A 279 4.35 5.22 -34.44
C GLY A 279 4.91 5.85 -33.17
N PHE A 280 4.37 5.55 -31.98
CA PHE A 280 4.87 6.09 -30.72
C PHE A 280 6.06 5.30 -30.17
N GLN A 281 7.05 6.02 -29.63
CA GLN A 281 8.29 5.42 -29.12
C GLN A 281 8.22 5.24 -27.59
N LEU A 282 7.55 4.16 -27.17
CA LEU A 282 7.41 3.83 -25.75
C LEU A 282 8.73 3.38 -25.11
N GLN A 283 9.04 3.98 -23.96
CA GLN A 283 10.22 3.75 -23.13
C GLN A 283 9.86 3.12 -21.78
N TYR A 284 8.64 3.30 -21.26
CA TYR A 284 8.24 2.86 -19.92
C TYR A 284 7.06 1.90 -19.95
N LEU A 285 7.15 0.86 -19.10
CA LEU A 285 6.00 0.10 -18.62
C LEU A 285 5.91 0.29 -17.11
N ASN A 286 4.85 0.94 -16.65
CA ASN A 286 4.58 1.12 -15.23
C ASN A 286 3.51 0.13 -14.77
N ILE A 287 3.89 -0.82 -13.92
CA ILE A 287 2.96 -1.86 -13.42
C ILE A 287 2.28 -1.48 -12.09
N GLY A 288 2.50 -0.24 -11.63
CA GLY A 288 1.91 0.24 -10.40
C GLY A 288 2.50 -0.43 -9.17
N GLY A 289 1.70 -0.51 -8.11
CA GLY A 289 2.09 -1.12 -6.84
C GLY A 289 1.11 -2.20 -6.42
N GLY A 290 0.93 -2.35 -5.12
CA GLY A 290 -0.16 -3.18 -4.57
C GLY A 290 0.27 -4.48 -3.90
N LEU A 291 1.55 -4.84 -3.95
CA LEU A 291 2.07 -6.02 -3.24
C LEU A 291 1.69 -5.97 -1.75
N GLY A 292 1.11 -7.07 -1.26
CA GLY A 292 0.64 -7.24 0.10
C GLY A 292 1.76 -7.50 1.12
N ILE A 293 1.38 -7.51 2.40
CA ILE A 293 2.22 -7.87 3.55
C ILE A 293 1.39 -8.71 4.53
N ASP A 294 2.05 -9.43 5.44
CA ASP A 294 1.36 -10.24 6.46
C ASP A 294 1.02 -9.38 7.68
N TYR A 295 -0.18 -8.81 7.69
CA TYR A 295 -0.71 -8.10 8.86
C TYR A 295 -1.05 -9.03 10.03
N SER A 296 -1.19 -10.33 9.79
CA SER A 296 -1.69 -11.28 10.78
C SER A 296 -0.62 -11.74 11.76
N HIS A 297 0.66 -11.69 11.36
CA HIS A 297 1.81 -12.23 12.10
C HIS A 297 1.59 -13.72 12.47
N LYS A 298 0.98 -14.46 11.53
CA LYS A 298 0.73 -15.90 11.66
C LYS A 298 1.60 -16.72 10.70
N GLY A 299 2.64 -16.10 10.13
CA GLY A 299 3.55 -16.74 9.19
C GLY A 299 2.92 -17.00 7.83
N GLN A 300 2.07 -16.08 7.35
CA GLN A 300 1.52 -16.21 6.01
C GLN A 300 2.65 -16.07 4.99
N VAL A 301 2.79 -17.07 4.11
CA VAL A 301 3.73 -16.99 2.99
C VAL A 301 3.10 -16.10 1.93
N LEU A 302 3.60 -14.87 1.82
CA LEU A 302 3.18 -13.90 0.82
C LEU A 302 4.28 -13.69 -0.21
N PRO A 303 3.92 -13.28 -1.45
CA PRO A 303 4.90 -13.06 -2.48
C PRO A 303 5.88 -11.94 -2.11
N THR A 304 7.14 -12.19 -2.39
CA THR A 304 8.25 -11.25 -2.21
C THR A 304 8.35 -10.29 -3.40
N PRO A 305 9.15 -9.21 -3.29
CA PRO A 305 9.53 -8.40 -4.45
C PRO A 305 10.07 -9.24 -5.61
N SER A 306 10.89 -10.26 -5.35
CA SER A 306 11.43 -11.14 -6.40
C SER A 306 10.32 -11.93 -7.10
N ASP A 307 9.41 -12.54 -6.33
CA ASP A 307 8.27 -13.28 -6.90
C ASP A 307 7.43 -12.40 -7.83
N LEU A 308 7.23 -11.13 -7.45
CA LEU A 308 6.55 -10.14 -8.30
C LEU A 308 7.35 -9.85 -9.57
N ILE A 309 8.62 -9.46 -9.46
CA ILE A 309 9.41 -9.04 -10.63
C ILE A 309 9.64 -10.18 -11.61
N ASP A 310 9.82 -11.41 -11.11
CA ASP A 310 10.04 -12.58 -11.97
C ASP A 310 8.81 -12.91 -12.81
N THR A 311 7.60 -12.51 -12.40
CA THR A 311 6.41 -12.67 -13.25
C THR A 311 6.43 -11.82 -14.52
N VAL A 312 7.15 -10.70 -14.52
CA VAL A 312 7.16 -9.71 -15.61
C VAL A 312 8.51 -9.54 -16.30
N ARG A 313 9.58 -10.11 -15.73
CA ARG A 313 10.97 -9.91 -16.15
C ARG A 313 11.18 -10.15 -17.64
N ASP A 314 10.76 -11.31 -18.14
CA ASP A 314 11.01 -11.69 -19.54
C ASP A 314 10.20 -10.83 -20.51
N ILE A 315 8.96 -10.49 -20.14
CA ILE A 315 8.07 -9.59 -20.92
C ILE A 315 8.74 -8.21 -21.06
N VAL A 316 9.24 -7.65 -19.96
CA VAL A 316 9.91 -6.35 -19.96
C VAL A 316 11.19 -6.38 -20.80
N LYS A 317 11.99 -7.45 -20.70
CA LYS A 317 13.22 -7.61 -21.49
C LYS A 317 12.94 -7.71 -22.98
N GLU A 318 11.95 -8.51 -23.38
CA GLU A 318 11.53 -8.64 -24.78
C GLU A 318 11.12 -7.28 -25.37
N LEU A 319 10.41 -6.47 -24.58
CA LEU A 319 9.94 -5.15 -25.02
C LEU A 319 11.03 -4.06 -24.99
N GLY A 320 12.16 -4.30 -24.33
CA GLY A 320 13.24 -3.32 -24.16
C GLY A 320 12.83 -2.07 -23.36
N LEU A 321 11.83 -2.18 -22.49
CA LEU A 321 11.27 -1.07 -21.71
C LEU A 321 11.96 -0.89 -20.35
N ILE A 322 11.83 0.31 -19.81
CA ILE A 322 12.13 0.63 -18.41
C ILE A 322 10.92 0.25 -17.57
N LEU A 323 11.12 -0.67 -16.61
CA LEU A 323 10.07 -1.08 -15.69
C LEU A 323 9.93 -0.08 -14.54
N VAL A 324 8.77 0.53 -14.41
CA VAL A 324 8.42 1.35 -13.24
C VAL A 324 7.55 0.52 -12.29
N ILE A 325 7.88 0.54 -11.01
CA ILE A 325 7.07 -0.03 -9.94
C ILE A 325 6.77 1.05 -8.89
N GLU A 326 5.60 0.98 -8.28
CA GLU A 326 5.08 2.00 -7.35
C GLU A 326 4.78 1.44 -5.94
N PRO A 327 5.72 0.73 -5.28
CA PRO A 327 5.49 0.21 -3.94
C PRO A 327 5.29 1.33 -2.91
N GLY A 328 4.26 1.18 -2.08
CA GLY A 328 4.05 1.98 -0.87
C GLY A 328 4.04 1.07 0.34
N ARG A 329 2.94 0.33 0.51
CA ARG A 329 2.71 -0.60 1.64
C ARG A 329 3.87 -1.56 1.88
N SER A 330 4.27 -2.31 0.86
CA SER A 330 5.34 -3.30 0.94
C SER A 330 6.72 -2.72 1.25
N MET A 331 6.90 -1.40 1.09
CA MET A 331 8.16 -0.72 1.40
C MET A 331 8.21 -0.20 2.84
N ILE A 332 7.10 0.37 3.34
CA ILE A 332 7.11 1.13 4.61
C ILE A 332 6.29 0.49 5.73
N ALA A 333 5.25 -0.32 5.45
CA ALA A 333 4.31 -0.77 6.47
C ALA A 333 4.98 -1.53 7.63
N THR A 334 5.75 -2.58 7.30
CA THR A 334 6.41 -3.47 8.28
C THR A 334 7.57 -2.83 9.03
N SER A 335 7.97 -1.61 8.65
CA SER A 335 9.03 -0.88 9.33
C SER A 335 8.56 -0.19 10.61
N CYS A 336 7.25 -0.13 10.87
CA CYS A 336 6.70 0.74 11.88
C CYS A 336 5.53 0.14 12.64
N ALA A 337 5.43 0.51 13.91
CA ALA A 337 4.28 0.29 14.75
C ALA A 337 3.85 1.59 15.45
N LEU A 338 2.58 1.66 15.81
CA LEU A 338 2.06 2.67 16.72
C LEU A 338 2.19 2.14 18.15
N VAL A 339 2.95 2.84 18.98
CA VAL A 339 3.14 2.52 20.39
C VAL A 339 2.18 3.37 21.22
N ASN A 340 1.44 2.71 22.10
CA ASN A 340 0.37 3.30 22.90
C ASN A 340 0.58 2.97 24.37
N THR A 341 0.01 3.78 25.24
CA THR A 341 -0.04 3.54 26.67
C THR A 341 -1.46 3.10 27.08
N VAL A 342 -1.56 2.05 27.89
CA VAL A 342 -2.83 1.61 28.46
C VAL A 342 -3.33 2.65 29.46
N THR A 343 -4.50 3.21 29.20
CA THR A 343 -5.24 4.07 30.13
C THR A 343 -5.89 3.22 31.22
N GLY A 344 -6.46 2.07 30.84
CA GLY A 344 -7.07 1.14 31.78
C GLY A 344 -7.80 -0.02 31.09
N VAL A 345 -8.26 -0.96 31.91
CA VAL A 345 -9.03 -2.13 31.46
C VAL A 345 -10.44 -2.04 32.05
N LYS A 346 -11.46 -2.30 31.23
CA LYS A 346 -12.87 -2.32 31.67
C LYS A 346 -13.65 -3.47 31.04
N THR A 347 -14.81 -3.76 31.60
CA THR A 347 -15.79 -4.69 31.03
C THR A 347 -17.17 -4.05 31.01
N ASN A 348 -18.01 -4.45 30.06
CA ASN A 348 -19.44 -4.15 30.08
C ASN A 348 -20.28 -5.38 30.48
N GLY A 349 -19.65 -6.42 31.00
CA GLY A 349 -20.28 -7.71 31.32
C GLY A 349 -20.18 -8.74 30.19
N THR A 350 -20.20 -8.30 28.92
CA THR A 350 -20.14 -9.18 27.75
C THR A 350 -18.77 -9.17 27.06
N LYS A 351 -18.17 -7.98 26.92
CA LYS A 351 -16.86 -7.77 26.32
C LYS A 351 -15.93 -7.09 27.30
N ASN A 352 -14.65 -7.42 27.18
CA ASN A 352 -13.57 -6.73 27.86
C ASN A 352 -12.89 -5.76 26.90
N PHE A 353 -12.39 -4.65 27.44
CA PHE A 353 -11.77 -3.58 26.69
C PHE A 353 -10.43 -3.20 27.32
N ILE A 354 -9.39 -3.11 26.50
CA ILE A 354 -8.16 -2.40 26.85
C ILE A 354 -8.30 -1.01 26.22
N VAL A 355 -8.47 0.00 27.06
CA VAL A 355 -8.53 1.40 26.63
C VAL A 355 -7.10 1.93 26.58
N ILE A 356 -6.69 2.41 25.42
CA ILE A 356 -5.36 3.00 25.19
C ILE A 356 -5.48 4.50 24.91
N ASP A 357 -4.35 5.20 24.89
CA ASP A 357 -4.28 6.61 24.54
C ASP A 357 -4.31 6.88 23.02
N GLY A 358 -3.94 5.92 22.16
CA GLY A 358 -4.19 5.96 20.72
C GLY A 358 -5.65 5.80 20.33
N SER A 359 -5.98 6.15 19.09
CA SER A 359 -7.37 6.14 18.59
C SER A 359 -7.45 6.08 17.06
N MET A 360 -8.66 6.03 16.51
CA MET A 360 -8.95 6.18 15.09
C MET A 360 -8.47 7.52 14.50
N ALA A 361 -8.30 8.57 15.33
CA ALA A 361 -7.66 9.81 14.86
C ALA A 361 -6.17 9.61 14.59
N THR A 362 -5.51 8.70 15.32
CA THR A 362 -4.10 8.37 15.10
C THR A 362 -3.91 7.29 14.03
N LEU A 363 -4.78 6.27 13.98
CA LEU A 363 -4.72 5.15 13.05
C LEU A 363 -6.14 4.74 12.62
N LEU A 364 -6.64 5.33 11.55
CA LEU A 364 -8.02 5.16 11.07
C LEU A 364 -8.30 3.79 10.42
N ARG A 365 -7.25 3.08 9.99
CA ARG A 365 -7.39 1.89 9.13
C ARG A 365 -8.32 0.80 9.67
N PRO A 366 -8.25 0.40 10.96
CA PRO A 366 -9.13 -0.64 11.49
C PRO A 366 -10.60 -0.23 11.35
N SER A 367 -10.97 0.98 11.75
CA SER A 367 -12.36 1.45 11.63
C SER A 367 -12.84 1.62 10.19
N LEU A 368 -11.99 2.11 9.29
CA LEU A 368 -12.40 2.46 7.93
C LEU A 368 -12.47 1.26 6.99
N TYR A 369 -11.61 0.26 7.20
CA TYR A 369 -11.43 -0.87 6.28
C TYR A 369 -11.67 -2.22 6.93
N ASP A 370 -12.12 -2.26 8.19
CA ASP A 370 -12.09 -3.46 9.04
C ASP A 370 -10.69 -4.12 9.03
N ALA A 371 -9.65 -3.31 8.92
CA ALA A 371 -8.29 -3.79 8.71
C ALA A 371 -7.71 -4.41 9.98
N TYR A 372 -7.22 -5.64 9.85
CA TYR A 372 -6.41 -6.25 10.91
C TYR A 372 -5.01 -5.63 10.96
N HIS A 373 -4.56 -5.35 12.17
CA HIS A 373 -3.17 -5.11 12.56
C HIS A 373 -2.85 -6.00 13.74
N HIS A 374 -1.69 -6.66 13.78
CA HIS A 374 -1.28 -7.42 14.95
C HIS A 374 -1.08 -6.47 16.15
N ILE A 375 -1.48 -6.92 17.35
CA ILE A 375 -1.38 -6.15 18.59
C ILE A 375 -0.79 -7.06 19.67
N GLU A 376 0.24 -6.57 20.36
CA GLU A 376 0.86 -7.24 21.50
C GLU A 376 1.31 -6.23 22.58
N LEU A 377 1.60 -6.73 23.78
CA LEU A 377 2.19 -5.94 24.85
C LEU A 377 3.70 -5.83 24.64
N ALA A 378 4.29 -4.67 24.91
CA ALA A 378 5.73 -4.48 24.72
C ALA A 378 6.60 -5.25 25.74
N LYS A 379 6.01 -5.66 26.87
CA LYS A 379 6.65 -6.44 27.94
C LYS A 379 5.98 -7.81 28.06
N PRO A 380 6.73 -8.88 28.40
CA PRO A 380 6.13 -10.17 28.71
C PRO A 380 5.23 -10.06 29.95
N SER A 381 4.15 -10.83 29.99
CA SER A 381 3.23 -10.89 31.12
C SER A 381 2.83 -12.33 31.43
N GLN A 382 2.71 -12.63 32.73
CA GLN A 382 2.18 -13.90 33.24
C GLN A 382 0.69 -13.80 33.61
N ALA A 383 0.07 -12.64 33.37
CA ALA A 383 -1.35 -12.47 33.64
C ALA A 383 -2.19 -13.41 32.77
N PRO A 384 -3.39 -13.84 33.25
CA PRO A 384 -4.29 -14.66 32.46
C PRO A 384 -4.62 -14.00 31.12
N VAL A 385 -4.55 -14.79 30.04
CA VAL A 385 -4.98 -14.38 28.71
C VAL A 385 -6.49 -14.32 28.67
N GLN A 386 -7.02 -13.18 28.23
CA GLN A 386 -8.44 -12.95 28.01
C GLN A 386 -8.64 -12.30 26.64
N LYS A 387 -9.89 -12.30 26.17
CA LYS A 387 -10.27 -11.66 24.93
C LYS A 387 -10.64 -10.20 25.17
N PHE A 388 -10.01 -9.29 24.42
CA PHE A 388 -10.21 -7.85 24.52
C PHE A 388 -10.48 -7.21 23.16
N ASP A 389 -11.36 -6.22 23.15
CA ASP A 389 -11.32 -5.17 22.13
C ASP A 389 -10.35 -4.07 22.59
N ILE A 390 -9.49 -3.61 21.68
CA ILE A 390 -8.49 -2.57 21.92
C ILE A 390 -9.05 -1.28 21.34
N VAL A 391 -9.38 -0.33 22.22
CA VAL A 391 -10.17 0.86 21.88
C VAL A 391 -9.49 2.13 22.34
N GLY A 392 -9.74 3.23 21.62
CA GLY A 392 -9.25 4.54 22.01
C GLY A 392 -10.25 5.31 22.90
N PRO A 393 -9.93 6.57 23.22
CA PRO A 393 -10.75 7.44 24.05
C PRO A 393 -11.74 8.32 23.25
N ILE A 394 -11.87 8.17 21.93
CA ILE A 394 -12.78 8.99 21.12
C ILE A 394 -14.23 8.57 21.37
N CYS A 395 -15.13 9.55 21.37
CA CYS A 395 -16.57 9.39 21.61
C CYS A 395 -17.33 8.75 20.43
N GLU A 396 -16.80 7.68 19.84
CA GLU A 396 -17.44 6.95 18.75
C GLU A 396 -17.22 5.44 18.92
N SER A 397 -18.27 4.64 18.70
CA SER A 397 -18.16 3.18 18.77
C SER A 397 -17.22 2.57 17.71
N GLY A 398 -16.93 3.33 16.65
CA GLY A 398 -15.93 3.04 15.63
C GLY A 398 -14.48 3.25 16.11
N ASP A 399 -14.22 3.84 17.28
CA ASP A 399 -12.88 4.05 17.80
C ASP A 399 -12.26 2.76 18.38
N TYR A 400 -11.86 1.87 17.49
CA TYR A 400 -11.14 0.65 17.82
C TYR A 400 -9.89 0.48 16.96
N LEU A 401 -8.84 -0.08 17.55
CA LEU A 401 -7.61 -0.44 16.85
C LEU A 401 -7.52 -1.95 16.60
N GLY A 402 -8.28 -2.75 17.36
CA GLY A 402 -8.43 -4.18 17.12
C GLY A 402 -9.58 -4.77 17.91
N LYS A 403 -10.28 -5.75 17.32
CA LYS A 403 -11.34 -6.49 17.99
C LYS A 403 -10.91 -7.92 18.29
N ASP A 404 -11.44 -8.48 19.36
CA ASP A 404 -11.34 -9.89 19.75
C ASP A 404 -9.89 -10.42 19.81
N ARG A 405 -9.03 -9.69 20.55
CA ARG A 405 -7.60 -10.00 20.72
C ARG A 405 -7.36 -10.79 21.99
N ASP A 406 -6.69 -11.92 21.87
CA ASP A 406 -6.26 -12.72 23.01
C ASP A 406 -4.96 -12.11 23.57
N LEU A 407 -5.06 -11.43 24.71
CA LEU A 407 -3.91 -10.78 25.37
C LEU A 407 -3.92 -11.09 26.88
N PRO A 408 -2.74 -11.18 27.53
CA PRO A 408 -2.65 -11.05 28.98
C PRO A 408 -3.29 -9.74 29.42
N THR A 409 -3.94 -9.73 30.58
CA THR A 409 -4.53 -8.49 31.12
C THR A 409 -3.41 -7.49 31.45
N PRO A 410 -3.33 -6.31 30.81
CA PRO A 410 -2.30 -5.32 31.09
C PRO A 410 -2.64 -4.44 32.30
N GLU A 411 -1.64 -3.76 32.81
CA GLU A 411 -1.81 -2.70 33.83
C GLU A 411 -1.89 -1.33 33.16
N ALA A 412 -2.49 -0.35 33.86
CA ALA A 412 -2.42 1.04 33.41
C ALA A 412 -0.95 1.51 33.34
N GLY A 413 -0.59 2.20 32.26
CA GLY A 413 0.79 2.59 31.95
C GLY A 413 1.56 1.60 31.08
N ASP A 414 1.06 0.37 30.87
CA ASP A 414 1.73 -0.59 29.99
C ASP A 414 1.75 -0.16 28.53
N ALA A 415 2.83 -0.48 27.82
CA ALA A 415 2.93 -0.28 26.38
C ALA A 415 2.19 -1.35 25.60
N VAL A 416 1.33 -0.91 24.67
CA VAL A 416 0.66 -1.74 23.66
C VAL A 416 1.15 -1.33 22.27
N VAL A 417 1.59 -2.30 21.48
CA VAL A 417 2.15 -2.10 20.14
C VAL A 417 1.13 -2.52 19.09
N VAL A 418 0.80 -1.63 18.15
CA VAL A 418 -0.02 -1.93 16.97
C VAL A 418 0.89 -1.97 15.74
N HIS A 419 1.17 -3.18 15.25
CA HIS A 419 2.18 -3.45 14.22
C HIS A 419 1.77 -2.98 12.82
N ASP A 420 2.72 -2.92 11.90
CA ASP A 420 2.51 -2.64 10.47
C ASP A 420 1.81 -1.31 10.16
N ALA A 421 2.00 -0.33 11.04
CA ALA A 421 1.34 0.98 10.99
C ALA A 421 2.08 1.99 10.10
N GLY A 422 3.18 1.62 9.47
CA GLY A 422 4.02 2.52 8.68
C GLY A 422 3.40 3.04 7.39
N ALA A 423 2.41 2.33 6.83
CA ALA A 423 1.73 2.70 5.59
C ALA A 423 0.25 2.99 5.85
N TYR A 424 -0.20 4.16 5.40
CA TYR A 424 -1.58 4.63 5.58
C TYR A 424 -2.01 4.69 7.06
N GLY A 425 -1.04 4.83 7.97
CA GLY A 425 -1.26 5.18 9.37
C GLY A 425 -1.25 6.70 9.52
N MET A 426 -0.08 7.25 9.82
CA MET A 426 0.10 8.70 10.02
C MET A 426 -0.39 9.56 8.84
N ALA A 427 -0.27 9.07 7.60
CA ALA A 427 -0.76 9.75 6.41
C ALA A 427 -2.30 9.97 6.39
N MET A 428 -3.04 9.19 7.17
CA MET A 428 -4.50 9.29 7.33
C MET A 428 -4.91 9.81 8.72
N ALA A 429 -3.95 10.21 9.55
CA ALA A 429 -4.23 10.73 10.88
C ALA A 429 -4.96 12.08 10.80
N SER A 430 -5.88 12.31 11.72
CA SER A 430 -6.69 13.52 11.83
C SER A 430 -6.56 14.15 13.20
N ASN A 431 -7.18 15.31 13.39
CA ASN A 431 -7.37 15.94 14.70
C ASN A 431 -8.81 15.75 15.21
N TYR A 432 -9.47 14.65 14.86
CA TYR A 432 -10.81 14.35 15.34
C TYR A 432 -10.82 14.32 16.88
N ASN A 433 -11.85 14.94 17.48
CA ASN A 433 -11.93 15.22 18.93
C ASN A 433 -10.78 16.11 19.47
N LEU A 434 -10.18 16.96 18.63
CA LEU A 434 -9.00 17.78 18.96
C LEU A 434 -7.86 16.95 19.53
N LYS A 435 -7.78 15.67 19.15
CA LYS A 435 -6.65 14.83 19.50
C LYS A 435 -5.49 15.16 18.56
N MET A 436 -4.45 15.78 19.11
CA MET A 436 -3.30 16.22 18.32
C MET A 436 -2.60 15.02 17.68
N ARG A 437 -2.11 15.23 16.45
CA ARG A 437 -1.39 14.18 15.72
C ARG A 437 -0.08 13.84 16.45
N PRO A 438 0.24 12.54 16.59
CA PRO A 438 1.33 12.09 17.44
C PRO A 438 2.71 12.42 16.86
N ALA A 439 3.73 12.37 17.73
CA ALA A 439 5.12 12.40 17.31
C ALA A 439 5.49 11.13 16.50
N GLU A 440 6.54 11.27 15.68
CA GLU A 440 7.14 10.15 14.96
C GLU A 440 8.63 10.06 15.32
N TYR A 441 9.08 8.84 15.56
CA TYR A 441 10.45 8.50 15.94
C TYR A 441 11.00 7.39 15.04
N TRP A 442 12.30 7.38 14.77
CA TRP A 442 12.94 6.18 14.24
C TRP A 442 14.06 5.67 15.12
N VAL A 443 14.43 4.41 14.92
CA VAL A 443 15.67 3.81 15.42
C VAL A 443 16.71 3.90 14.31
N GLU A 444 17.88 4.45 14.65
CA GLU A 444 19.02 4.65 13.77
C GLU A 444 20.29 4.46 14.62
N ASP A 445 21.15 3.53 14.20
CA ASP A 445 22.42 3.20 14.89
C ASP A 445 22.25 2.94 16.39
N GLY A 446 21.20 2.18 16.76
CA GLY A 446 20.85 1.87 18.15
C GLY A 446 20.29 3.04 18.96
N ALA A 447 20.08 4.21 18.36
CA ALA A 447 19.54 5.39 19.02
C ALA A 447 18.14 5.74 18.51
N VAL A 448 17.30 6.27 19.40
CA VAL A 448 15.98 6.80 19.06
C VAL A 448 16.13 8.27 18.64
N ARG A 449 15.57 8.64 17.49
CA ARG A 449 15.59 10.01 16.97
C ARG A 449 14.18 10.46 16.60
N LYS A 450 13.81 11.67 17.02
CA LYS A 450 12.56 12.31 16.62
C LYS A 450 12.65 12.72 15.15
N ILE A 451 11.66 12.30 14.36
CA ILE A 451 11.55 12.62 12.92
C ILE A 451 10.30 13.42 12.57
N ARG A 452 9.35 13.55 13.51
CA ARG A 452 8.25 14.51 13.48
C ARG A 452 7.88 14.91 14.89
N ASN A 453 7.60 16.20 15.09
CA ASN A 453 7.07 16.69 16.35
C ASN A 453 5.58 16.33 16.48
N GLU A 454 5.14 16.02 17.69
CA GLU A 454 3.71 16.03 18.02
C GLU A 454 3.12 17.41 17.72
N GLU A 455 1.86 17.43 17.30
CA GLU A 455 1.14 18.68 17.10
C GLU A 455 0.76 19.34 18.43
N SER A 456 0.72 20.67 18.41
CA SER A 456 0.34 21.49 19.55
C SER A 456 -1.00 22.16 19.23
N LEU A 457 -1.92 22.12 20.19
CA LEU A 457 -3.19 22.82 20.09
C LEU A 457 -2.97 24.31 19.85
N ASP A 458 -2.06 24.95 20.59
CA ASP A 458 -1.74 26.37 20.43
C ASP A 458 -1.33 26.69 18.99
N LYS A 459 -0.40 25.90 18.42
CA LYS A 459 0.02 26.09 17.02
C LYS A 459 -1.12 25.89 16.04
N GLN A 460 -2.00 24.92 16.29
CA GLN A 460 -3.16 24.68 15.45
C GLN A 460 -4.13 25.86 15.51
N LEU A 461 -4.39 26.41 16.69
CA LEU A 461 -5.27 27.56 16.88
C LEU A 461 -4.71 28.83 16.22
N ALA A 462 -3.43 29.14 16.44
CA ALA A 462 -2.74 30.27 15.79
C ALA A 462 -2.80 30.18 14.26
N GLN A 463 -2.74 28.98 13.70
CA GLN A 463 -2.81 28.78 12.26
C GLN A 463 -4.25 28.86 11.72
N ALA A 464 -5.23 28.36 12.48
CA ALA A 464 -6.59 28.17 11.99
C ALA A 464 -7.49 29.40 12.16
N TYR A 465 -7.21 30.27 13.14
CA TYR A 465 -8.08 31.37 13.52
C TYR A 465 -7.34 32.70 13.56
N GLU A 466 -7.94 33.74 12.98
CA GLU A 466 -7.41 35.10 13.03
C GLU A 466 -7.53 35.68 14.45
N GLY A 467 -6.48 36.38 14.91
CA GLY A 467 -6.49 37.09 16.19
C GLY A 467 -6.38 36.19 17.44
N ILE A 468 -5.99 34.92 17.28
CA ILE A 468 -5.70 34.01 18.39
C ILE A 468 -4.17 33.82 18.50
N LEU A 469 -3.66 34.05 19.73
CA LEU A 469 -2.26 34.04 20.22
C LEU A 469 -1.47 35.35 20.02
#